data_AF-A0A820NNI4-F1
#
_entry.id   AF-A0A820NNI4-F1
#
_cell.length_a   1.000
_cell.length_b   1.000
_cell.length_c   1.000
_cell.angle_alpha   90.00
_cell.angle_beta   90.00
_cell.angle_gamma   90.00
#
_symmetry.space_group_name_H-M   'P 1'
#
loop_
_entity.id
_entity.type
_entity.pdbx_description
1 polymer ?
#
loop_
_entity_poly.entity_id
_entity_poly.type
_entity_poly.pdbx_seq_one_letter_code
_entity_poly.pdbx_strand_id
1 'polypeptide(L)'
;MDSMNDNELDHSDVAKLFKTQSGRYARVARGAGVSIRDVQDLITQYSKFAVMVKKMGNMKGLINTMTNSIDPRMLQQMGGASGLQAMMRQFQ
;
A
#
# COMPACT_ATOMS: atom_id res chain seq x y z
N MET A 1 -14.38 4.95 8.96
CA MET A 1 -14.60 5.47 7.59
C MET A 1 -16.06 5.26 7.18
N ASP A 2 -16.94 5.13 8.16
CA ASP A 2 -18.23 4.44 7.99
C ASP A 2 -19.29 5.34 7.35
N SER A 3 -18.97 6.63 7.21
CA SER A 3 -19.76 7.62 6.49
C SER A 3 -19.36 7.77 5.01
N MET A 4 -18.37 7.02 4.54
CA MET A 4 -18.01 6.91 3.12
C MET A 4 -18.83 5.80 2.45
N ASN A 5 -19.07 5.90 1.15
CA ASN A 5 -19.73 4.84 0.38
C ASN A 5 -18.72 3.94 -0.34
N ASP A 6 -19.17 2.77 -0.79
CA ASP A 6 -18.30 1.75 -1.42
C ASP A 6 -17.48 2.33 -2.58
N ASN A 7 -18.10 3.15 -3.44
CA ASN A 7 -17.39 3.80 -4.53
C ASN A 7 -16.26 4.73 -4.06
N GLU A 8 -16.38 5.40 -2.91
CA GLU A 8 -15.29 6.21 -2.34
C GLU A 8 -14.19 5.34 -1.74
N LEU A 9 -14.55 4.22 -1.13
CA LEU A 9 -13.62 3.27 -0.51
C LEU A 9 -12.80 2.51 -1.56
N ASP A 10 -13.43 2.14 -2.67
CA ASP A 10 -12.81 1.38 -3.76
C ASP A 10 -12.14 2.25 -4.82
N HIS A 11 -12.24 3.58 -4.71
CA HIS A 11 -11.66 4.48 -5.70
C HIS A 11 -10.13 4.50 -5.62
N SER A 12 -9.47 4.15 -6.72
CA SER A 12 -8.01 4.09 -6.82
C SER A 12 -7.29 5.42 -6.54
N ASP A 13 -7.98 6.55 -6.75
CA ASP A 13 -7.51 7.89 -6.39
C ASP A 13 -8.61 8.69 -5.66
N VAL A 14 -8.87 8.31 -4.41
CA VAL A 14 -9.91 8.95 -3.58
C VAL A 14 -9.66 10.45 -3.38
N ALA A 15 -8.39 10.88 -3.37
CA ALA A 15 -8.04 12.29 -3.18
C ALA A 15 -8.50 13.14 -4.37
N LYS A 16 -8.35 12.65 -5.60
CA LYS A 16 -8.88 13.32 -6.80
C LYS A 16 -10.41 13.36 -6.79
N LEU A 17 -11.08 12.25 -6.43
CA LEU A 17 -12.54 12.17 -6.37
C LEU A 17 -13.14 13.21 -5.41
N PHE A 18 -12.56 13.36 -4.22
CA PHE A 18 -13.06 14.33 -3.25
C PHE A 18 -12.73 15.79 -3.64
N LYS A 19 -11.64 16.02 -4.39
CA LYS A 19 -11.34 17.36 -4.93
C LYS A 19 -12.31 17.79 -6.03
N THR A 20 -12.68 16.89 -6.94
CA THR A 20 -13.63 17.21 -8.03
C THR A 20 -15.06 17.32 -7.51
N GLN A 21 -15.41 16.60 -6.45
CA GLN A 21 -16.74 16.62 -5.84
C GLN A 21 -16.65 17.04 -4.37
N SER A 22 -16.39 18.33 -4.14
CA SER A 22 -16.15 18.91 -2.80
C SER A 22 -17.29 18.67 -1.80
N GLY A 23 -18.53 18.48 -2.27
CA GLY A 23 -19.68 18.12 -1.44
C GLY A 23 -19.51 16.81 -0.65
N ARG A 24 -18.63 15.90 -1.10
CA ARG A 24 -18.31 14.66 -0.39
C ARG A 24 -17.70 14.92 0.98
N TYR A 25 -16.81 15.91 1.09
CA TYR A 25 -16.23 16.29 2.38
C TYR A 25 -17.31 16.69 3.39
N ALA A 26 -18.25 17.55 2.98
CA ALA A 26 -19.33 18.01 3.86
C ALA A 26 -20.31 16.90 4.25
N ARG A 27 -20.56 15.93 3.37
CA ARG A 27 -21.40 14.76 3.68
C ARG A 27 -20.72 13.84 4.68
N VAL A 28 -19.47 13.46 4.43
CA VAL A 28 -18.71 12.57 5.31
C VAL A 28 -18.50 13.21 6.68
N ALA A 29 -18.14 14.50 6.71
CA ALA A 29 -17.97 15.26 7.95
C ALA A 29 -19.25 15.26 8.80
N ARG A 30 -20.41 15.55 8.19
CA ARG A 30 -21.71 15.52 8.89
C ARG A 30 -22.08 14.11 9.37
N GLY A 31 -21.88 13.09 8.54
CA GLY A 31 -22.20 11.70 8.91
C GLY A 31 -21.33 11.14 10.03
N ALA A 32 -20.08 11.61 10.13
CA ALA A 32 -19.13 11.17 11.15
C ALA A 32 -19.07 12.09 12.38
N GLY A 33 -19.76 13.24 12.36
CA GLY A 33 -19.74 14.21 13.45
C GLY A 33 -18.39 14.93 13.62
N VAL A 34 -17.62 15.11 12.54
CA VAL A 34 -16.29 15.72 12.54
C VAL A 34 -16.24 16.97 11.66
N SER A 35 -15.16 17.74 11.73
CA SER A 35 -14.99 18.89 10.84
C SER A 35 -14.63 18.45 9.42
N ILE A 36 -14.92 19.31 8.44
CA ILE A 36 -14.49 19.11 7.04
C ILE A 36 -12.96 18.97 6.96
N ARG A 37 -12.23 19.68 7.83
CA ARG A 37 -10.77 19.66 7.83
C ARG A 37 -10.22 18.31 8.27
N ASP A 38 -10.84 17.69 9.26
CA ASP A 38 -10.45 16.34 9.71
C ASP A 38 -10.62 15.32 8.58
N VAL A 39 -11.67 15.46 7.75
CA VAL A 39 -11.86 14.60 6.57
C VAL A 39 -10.80 14.88 5.51
N GLN A 40 -10.41 16.13 5.27
CA GLN A 40 -9.33 16.47 4.34
C GLN A 40 -7.98 15.89 4.77
N ASP A 41 -7.68 15.96 6.07
CA ASP A 41 -6.47 15.41 6.65
C ASP A 41 -6.46 13.87 6.55
N LEU A 42 -7.59 13.22 6.83
CA LEU A 42 -7.78 11.78 6.64
C LEU A 42 -7.50 11.35 5.19
N ILE A 43 -8.11 12.03 4.21
CA ILE A 43 -7.91 11.71 2.78
C ILE A 43 -6.45 11.92 2.37
N THR A 44 -5.80 12.96 2.88
CA THR A 44 -4.38 13.23 2.61
C THR A 44 -3.47 12.14 3.19
N GLN A 45 -3.71 11.71 4.42
CA GLN A 45 -2.96 10.64 5.07
C GLN A 45 -3.17 9.30 4.36
N TYR A 46 -4.41 8.99 4.00
CA TYR A 46 -4.75 7.78 3.25
C TYR A 46 -4.04 7.74 1.89
N SER A 47 -4.02 8.84 1.14
CA SER A 47 -3.32 8.90 -0.15
C SER A 47 -1.81 8.61 -0.02
N LYS A 48 -1.17 9.16 1.02
CA LYS A 48 0.24 8.84 1.33
C LYS A 48 0.43 7.36 1.65
N PHE A 49 -0.46 6.79 2.46
CA PHE A 49 -0.42 5.38 2.81
C PHE A 49 -0.61 4.47 1.59
N ALA A 50 -1.56 4.78 0.71
CA ALA A 50 -1.79 4.04 -0.53
C ALA A 50 -0.53 4.00 -1.42
N VAL A 51 0.22 5.11 -1.52
CA VAL A 51 1.51 5.14 -2.24
C VAL A 51 2.55 4.23 -1.58
N MET A 52 2.64 4.23 -0.25
CA MET A 52 3.58 3.37 0.49
C MET A 52 3.22 1.89 0.32
N VAL A 53 1.95 1.51 0.46
CA VAL A 53 1.47 0.14 0.26
C VAL A 53 1.72 -0.32 -1.17
N LYS A 54 1.47 0.54 -2.17
CA LYS A 54 1.76 0.22 -3.57
C LYS A 54 3.25 -0.03 -3.81
N LYS A 55 4.13 0.79 -3.22
CA LYS A 55 5.58 0.56 -3.28
C LYS A 55 5.97 -0.77 -2.62
N MET A 56 5.39 -1.10 -1.47
CA MET A 56 5.65 -2.36 -0.76
C MET A 56 5.15 -3.60 -1.53
N GLY A 57 3.94 -3.53 -2.10
CA GLY A 57 3.38 -4.59 -2.95
C GLY A 57 4.23 -4.81 -4.20
N ASN A 58 4.67 -3.72 -4.84
CA ASN A 58 5.57 -3.78 -5.98
C ASN A 58 6.95 -4.35 -5.60
N MET A 59 7.47 -4.06 -4.40
CA MET A 59 8.74 -4.66 -3.93
C MET A 59 8.64 -6.18 -3.77
N LYS A 60 7.53 -6.71 -3.24
CA LYS A 60 7.30 -8.16 -3.22
C LYS A 60 7.26 -8.76 -4.63
N GLY A 61 6.59 -8.08 -5.56
CA GLY A 61 6.56 -8.47 -6.97
C GLY A 61 7.95 -8.45 -7.61
N LEU A 62 8.72 -7.39 -7.36
CA LEU A 62 10.10 -7.24 -7.83
C LEU A 62 11.03 -8.30 -7.25
N ILE A 63 10.94 -8.60 -5.96
CA ILE A 63 11.73 -9.68 -5.33
C ILE A 63 11.38 -11.02 -5.97
N ASN A 64 10.08 -11.31 -6.17
CA ASN A 64 9.65 -12.56 -6.82
C ASN A 64 10.16 -12.65 -8.27
N THR A 65 10.04 -11.57 -9.05
CA THR A 65 10.58 -11.51 -10.41
C THR A 65 12.09 -11.68 -10.41
N MET A 66 12.80 -11.02 -9.49
CA MET A 66 14.24 -11.11 -9.35
C MET A 66 14.68 -12.53 -8.94
N THR A 67 14.01 -13.19 -8.00
CA THR A 67 14.30 -14.61 -7.67
C THR A 67 14.05 -15.55 -8.83
N ASN A 68 13.05 -15.28 -9.66
CA ASN A 68 12.74 -16.10 -10.85
C ASN A 68 13.67 -15.80 -12.04
N SER A 69 14.39 -14.67 -12.02
CA SER A 69 15.32 -14.24 -13.09
C SER A 69 16.79 -14.33 -12.69
N ILE A 70 17.10 -14.62 -11.43
CA ILE A 70 18.43 -15.02 -11.01
C ILE A 70 18.72 -16.38 -11.64
N ASP A 71 19.77 -16.42 -12.46
CA ASP A 71 20.25 -17.65 -13.08
C ASP A 71 20.51 -18.70 -11.97
N PRO A 72 19.94 -19.91 -12.05
CA PRO A 72 20.13 -20.96 -11.05
C PRO A 72 21.62 -21.26 -10.77
N ARG A 73 22.52 -20.98 -11.71
CA ARG A 73 23.98 -21.09 -11.50
C ARG A 73 24.54 -19.99 -10.58
N MET A 74 24.00 -18.77 -10.66
CA MET A 74 24.35 -17.69 -9.73
C MET A 74 23.76 -17.95 -8.34
N LEU A 75 22.53 -18.48 -8.26
CA LEU A 75 21.94 -18.90 -6.99
C LEU A 75 22.81 -19.98 -6.33
N GLN A 76 23.28 -20.96 -7.12
CA GLN A 76 24.19 -22.01 -6.65
C GLN A 76 25.57 -21.48 -6.24
N GLN A 77 26.07 -20.44 -6.91
CA GLN A 77 27.32 -19.75 -6.56
C GLN A 77 27.19 -18.92 -5.27
N MET A 78 25.98 -18.43 -4.95
CA MET A 78 25.63 -17.81 -3.66
C MET A 78 25.26 -18.82 -2.56
N GLY A 79 25.43 -20.13 -2.80
CA GLY A 79 25.15 -21.19 -1.81
C GLY A 79 23.76 -21.83 -1.92
N GLY A 80 22.95 -21.46 -2.90
CA GLY A 80 21.65 -22.06 -3.16
C GLY A 80 20.61 -21.82 -2.06
N ALA A 81 19.52 -22.59 -2.09
CA ALA A 81 18.56 -22.65 -1.00
C ALA A 81 19.21 -23.06 0.35
N SER A 82 20.28 -23.85 0.30
CA SER A 82 21.05 -24.30 1.46
C SER A 82 21.82 -23.17 2.15
N GLY A 83 22.36 -22.20 1.40
CA GLY A 83 23.08 -21.04 1.93
C GLY A 83 22.15 -20.08 2.66
N LEU A 84 20.94 -19.88 2.12
CA LEU A 84 19.85 -19.14 2.78
C LEU A 84 19.38 -19.86 4.06
N GLN A 85 19.31 -21.18 4.05
CA GLN A 85 18.95 -21.98 5.22
C GLN A 85 20.04 -21.95 6.31
N ALA A 86 21.32 -21.91 5.93
CA ALA A 86 22.43 -21.73 6.87
C ALA A 86 22.41 -20.32 7.51
N MET A 87 22.07 -19.29 6.73
CA MET A 87 21.92 -17.93 7.25
C MET A 87 20.74 -17.80 8.22
N MET A 88 19.60 -18.44 7.93
CA MET A 88 18.43 -18.43 8.84
C MET A 88 18.69 -19.17 10.16
N ARG A 89 19.54 -20.20 10.16
CA ARG A 89 19.97 -20.87 11.40
C ARG A 89 20.90 -20.03 12.25
N GLN A 90 21.58 -19.03 11.67
CA GLN A 90 22.50 -18.16 12.39
C GLN A 90 21.79 -16.97 13.08
N PHE A 91 20.53 -16.73 12.73
CA PHE A 91 19.66 -15.73 13.38
C PHE A 91 18.65 -16.36 14.38
N GLN A 92 18.78 -17.67 14.66
CA GLN A 92 18.15 -18.33 15.82
C GLN A 92 19.14 -18.37 16.97
#